data_AF-A0A536DH93-F1
#
_entry.id   AF-A0A536DH93-F1
#
_cell.length_a   1.000
_cell.length_b   1.000
_cell.length_c   1.000
_cell.angle_alpha   90.00
_cell.angle_beta   90.00
_cell.angle_gamma   90.00
#
_symmetry.space_group_name_H-M   'P 1'
#
loop_
_entity.id
_entity.type
_entity.pdbx_description
1 polymer ?
#
loop_
_entity_poly.entity_id
_entity_poly.type
_entity_poly.pdbx_seq_one_letter_code
_entity_poly.pdbx_strand_id
1 'polypeptide(L)' 'MADRTRHYANCSEALRLAEVAAVRYPCVTMQVVDLDTEQTPLPEFIVAVPTYVLEGRVLWLGNPSSEELFARLGEVLG' A
#
# COMPACT_ATOMS: atom_id res chain seq x y z
N MET A 1 -5.94 -2.12 21.87
CA MET A 1 -6.56 -2.70 20.66
C MET A 1 -6.89 -1.53 19.75
N ALA A 2 -6.08 -1.27 18.72
CA ALA A 2 -6.36 -0.19 17.77
C ALA A 2 -7.57 -0.58 16.92
N ASP A 3 -8.55 0.32 16.89
CA ASP A 3 -9.85 0.17 16.25
C ASP A 3 -9.69 0.19 14.72
N ARG A 4 -9.86 -0.98 14.08
CA ARG A 4 -9.70 -1.21 12.62
C ARG A 4 -10.86 -0.62 11.78
N THR A 5 -11.74 0.19 12.38
CA THR A 5 -13.09 0.43 11.83
C THR A 5 -13.26 1.78 11.12
N ARG A 6 -12.18 2.55 10.90
CA ARG A 6 -12.22 3.80 10.13
C ARG A 6 -11.57 3.76 8.75
N HIS A 7 -11.22 2.58 8.26
CA HIS A 7 -10.86 2.45 6.85
C HIS A 7 -12.10 2.73 5.98
N TYR A 8 -12.07 3.84 5.24
CA TYR A 8 -12.98 4.06 4.12
C TYR A 8 -13.03 2.78 3.27
N ALA A 9 -14.19 2.46 2.69
CA ALA A 9 -14.41 1.23 1.93
C ALA A 9 -13.38 0.98 0.80
N ASN A 10 -12.63 2.01 0.39
CA ASN A 10 -11.57 1.95 -0.61
C ASN A 10 -10.21 1.44 -0.07
N CYS A 11 -9.96 1.43 1.24
CA CYS A 11 -8.68 1.00 1.82
C CYS A 11 -8.65 -0.47 2.25
N SER A 12 -9.81 -1.12 2.43
CA SER A 12 -9.87 -2.55 2.79
C SER A 12 -9.22 -3.44 1.73
N GLU A 13 -9.41 -3.12 0.46
CA GLU A 13 -8.75 -3.82 -0.64
C GLU A 13 -7.24 -3.59 -0.62
N ALA A 14 -6.78 -2.38 -0.31
CA ALA A 14 -5.36 -2.10 -0.19
C ALA A 14 -4.69 -2.92 0.93
N LEU A 15 -5.36 -3.10 2.07
CA LEU A 15 -4.89 -3.96 3.15
C LEU A 15 -4.81 -5.42 2.70
N ARG A 16 -5.85 -5.92 2.00
CA ARG A 16 -5.86 -7.28 1.45
C ARG A 16 -4.71 -7.49 0.45
N LEU A 17 -4.46 -6.52 -0.42
CA LEU A 17 -3.37 -6.56 -1.38
C LEU A 17 -1.99 -6.56 -0.69
N ALA A 18 -1.82 -5.81 0.40
CA ALA A 18 -0.60 -5.80 1.20
C ALA A 18 -0.31 -7.17 1.84
N GLU A 19 -1.33 -7.84 2.40
CA GLU A 19 -1.20 -9.19 2.95
C GLU A 19 -0.76 -10.21 1.88
N VAL A 20 -1.39 -10.15 0.70
CA VAL A 20 -1.03 -11.04 -0.42
C VAL A 20 0.39 -10.74 -0.92
N ALA A 21 0.77 -9.47 -1.03
CA ALA A 21 2.10 -9.06 -1.45
C ALA A 21 3.19 -9.57 -0.49
N ALA A 22 2.95 -9.51 0.83
CA ALA A 22 3.89 -10.00 1.84
C ALA A 22 4.16 -11.52 1.71
N VAL A 23 3.16 -12.30 1.28
CA VAL A 23 3.34 -13.74 1.01
C VAL A 23 4.04 -13.98 -0.32
N ARG A 24 3.66 -13.25 -1.37
CA ARG A 24 4.15 -13.47 -2.74
C ARG A 24 5.56 -12.94 -2.98
N TYR A 25 5.96 -11.88 -2.28
CA TYR A 25 7.23 -11.20 -2.46
C TYR A 25 7.99 -11.12 -1.12
N PRO A 26 8.50 -12.24 -0.58
CA PRO A 26 9.18 -12.26 0.71
C PRO A 26 10.50 -11.47 0.71
N CYS A 27 11.01 -11.09 -0.47
CA CYS A 27 12.16 -10.20 -0.62
C CYS A 27 11.82 -8.71 -0.40
N VAL A 28 10.54 -8.35 -0.33
CA VAL A 28 10.10 -6.97 -0.10
C VAL A 28 9.65 -6.80 1.34
N THR A 29 10.22 -5.83 2.04
CA THR A 29 9.70 -5.41 3.34
C THR A 29 8.39 -4.67 3.14
N MET A 30 7.29 -5.27 3.62
CA MET A 30 5.96 -4.70 3.52
C MET A 30 5.61 -3.89 4.77
N GLN A 31 5.17 -2.64 4.57
CA GLN A 31 4.70 -1.77 5.64
C GLN A 31 3.37 -1.12 5.22
N VAL A 32 2.37 -1.19 6.10
CA VAL A 32 1.13 -0.44 5.96
C VAL A 32 1.25 0.81 6.83
N VAL A 33 1.01 1.98 6.24
CA VAL A 33 0.98 3.26 6.96
C VAL A 33 -0.48 3.70 7.05
N ASP A 34 -1.00 3.80 8.28
CA ASP A 34 -2.34 4.32 8.54
C ASP A 34 -2.27 5.81 8.85
N LEU A 35 -2.69 6.63 7.89
CA LEU A 35 -2.62 8.09 7.96
C LEU A 35 -3.47 8.68 9.09
N ASP A 36 -4.50 7.98 9.56
CA ASP A 36 -5.33 8.46 10.67
C ASP A 36 -4.60 8.36 12.02
N THR A 37 -3.54 7.55 12.08
CA THR A 37 -2.75 7.30 13.31
C THR A 37 -1.30 7.76 13.22
N GLU A 38 -0.82 8.02 12.00
CA GLU A 38 0.55 8.42 11.73
C GLU A 38 0.81 9.83 12.26
N GLN A 39 1.82 9.96 13.11
CA GLN A 39 2.21 11.24 13.71
C GLN A 39 3.40 11.87 13.00
N THR A 40 4.05 11.13 12.09
CA THR A 40 5.15 11.63 11.29
C THR A 40 4.66 12.38 10.05
N PRO A 41 5.39 13.40 9.58
CA PRO A 41 5.06 14.08 8.34
C PRO A 41 5.09 13.11 7.17
N LEU A 42 4.01 13.10 6.38
CA LEU A 42 3.95 12.31 5.15
C LEU A 42 4.81 12.94 4.06
N PRO A 43 5.40 12.14 3.17
CA PRO A 43 6.06 12.69 1.99
C PRO A 43 5.09 13.52 1.14
N GLU A 44 5.55 14.66 0.61
CA GLU A 44 4.71 15.60 -0.15
C GLU A 44 4.05 15.00 -1.40
N PHE A 45 4.60 13.90 -1.92
CA PHE A 45 4.04 13.19 -3.08
C PHE A 45 2.82 12.32 -2.74
N ILE A 46 2.51 12.12 -1.46
CA ILE A 46 1.32 11.38 -1.01
C ILE A 46 0.14 12.36 -0.95
N VAL A 47 -0.68 12.36 -2.01
CA VAL A 47 -1.81 13.29 -2.15
C VAL A 47 -3.18 12.62 -2.03
N ALA A 48 -3.24 11.28 -1.99
CA ALA A 48 -4.48 10.52 -1.87
C ALA A 48 -4.24 9.15 -1.22
N VAL A 49 -5.33 8.48 -0.82
CA VAL A 49 -5.32 7.09 -0.34
C VAL A 49 -6.29 6.21 -1.15
N PRO A 50 -5.98 4.91 -1.36
CA PRO A 50 -4.70 4.28 -1.07
C PRO A 50 -3.59 4.72 -2.06
N THR A 51 -2.34 4.71 -1.59
CA THR A 51 -1.13 4.93 -2.40
C THR A 51 -0.12 3.83 -2.10
N TYR A 52 0.47 3.25 -3.14
CA TYR A 52 1.46 2.19 -3.05
C TYR A 52 2.84 2.76 -3.36
N VAL A 53 3.79 2.58 -2.46
CA VAL A 53 5.14 3.14 -2.55
C VAL A 53 6.16 2.01 -2.46
N LEU A 54 7.15 2.03 -3.34
CA LEU A 54 8.31 1.13 -3.31
C LEU A 54 9.58 1.97 -3.35
N GLU A 55 10.47 1.77 -2.38
CA GLU A 55 11.74 2.51 -2.25
C GLU A 55 11.59 4.04 -2.35
N GLY A 56 10.55 4.58 -1.70
CA GLY A 56 10.26 6.01 -1.68
C GLY A 56 9.67 6.57 -2.98
N ARG A 57 9.30 5.73 -3.95
CA ARG A 57 8.67 6.12 -5.21
C ARG A 57 7.25 5.59 -5.30
N VAL A 58 6.33 6.40 -5.83
CA VAL A 58 4.95 5.95 -6.09
C VAL A 58 4.97 4.85 -7.14
N LEU A 59 4.52 3.66 -6.74
CA LEU A 59 4.27 2.54 -7.62
C LEU A 59 2.86 2.65 -8.24
N TRP A 60 1.88 3.06 -7.44
CA TRP A 60 0.48 3.20 -7.85
C TRP A 60 -0.29 4.19 -6.98
N LEU A 61 -1.24 4.92 -7.57
CA LEU A 61 -2.16 5.84 -6.90
C LEU A 61 -3.61 5.37 -7.10
N GLY A 62 -4.41 5.28 -6.03
CA GLY A 62 -5.79 4.76 -6.08
C GLY A 62 -5.83 3.25 -5.86
N ASN A 63 -6.98 2.62 -6.15
CA ASN A 63 -7.24 1.22 -5.80
C ASN A 63 -7.11 0.29 -7.04
N PRO A 64 -5.91 -0.26 -7.32
CA PRO A 64 -5.72 -1.19 -8.43
C PRO A 64 -6.39 -2.53 -8.15
N SER A 65 -6.60 -3.31 -9.21
CA SER A 65 -6.78 -4.76 -9.05
C SER A 65 -5.47 -5.43 -8.59
N SER A 66 -5.58 -6.64 -8.03
CA SER A 66 -4.40 -7.44 -7.69
C SER A 66 -3.53 -7.76 -8.91
N GLU A 67 -4.13 -7.92 -10.08
CA GLU A 67 -3.40 -8.25 -11.31
C GLU A 67 -2.50 -7.08 -11.74
N GLU A 68 -3.07 -5.88 -11.81
CA GLU A 68 -2.34 -4.65 -12.17
C GLU A 68 -1.19 -4.38 -11.20
N LEU A 69 -1.47 -4.44 -9.89
CA LEU A 69 -0.46 -4.16 -8.87
C LEU A 69 0.70 -5.16 -8.93
N PHE A 70 0.41 -6.46 -9.05
CA PHE A 70 1.45 -7.50 -9.02
C PHE A 70 2.19 -7.65 -10.34
N ALA A 71 1.55 -7.35 -11.47
CA ALA A 71 2.27 -7.22 -12.74
C ALA A 71 3.32 -6.11 -12.61
N ARG A 72 2.91 -4.93 -12.13
CA ARG A 72 3.81 -3.78 -11.96
C ARG A 72 4.91 -4.05 -10.94
N LEU A 73 4.58 -4.68 -9.82
CA LEU A 73 5.57 -5.05 -8.80
C LEU A 73 6.57 -6.08 -9.35
N GLY A 74 6.11 -7.05 -10.14
CA GLY A 74 6.97 -8.03 -10.80
C GLY A 74 7.94 -7.41 -11.81
N GLU A 75 7.50 -6.42 -12.59
CA GLU A 75 8.36 -5.67 -13.52
C GLU A 75 9.47 -4.88 -12.82
N VAL A 76 9.21 -4.37 -11.61
CA VAL A 76 10.17 -3.52 -10.89
C VAL A 76 11.16 -4.36 -10.07
N LEU A 77 10.77 -5.56 -9.66
CA LEU A 77 11.62 -6.47 -8.87
C LEU A 77 12.46 -7.44 -9.72
N GLY A 78 12.12 -7.61 -11.00
CA GLY A 78 12.84 -8.45 -11.98
C GLY A 78 13.89 -7.67 -12.77
#